data_AF-A0A510KTD6-F1
#
_entry.id   AF-A0A510KTD6-F1
#
_cell.length_a   1.000
_cell.length_b   1.000
_cell.length_c   1.000
_cell.angle_alpha   90.00
_cell.angle_beta   90.00
_cell.angle_gamma   90.00
#
_symmetry.space_group_name_H-M   'P 1'
#
loop_
_entity.id
_entity.type
_entity.pdbx_description
1 polymer ?
#
loop_
_entity_poly.entity_id
_entity_poly.type
_entity_poly.pdbx_seq_one_letter_code
_entity_poly.pdbx_strand_id
1 'polypeptide(L)'
;MFFKEIANFGIMVVICGVFLYFAKTIFDFMIRDIKRYFEEMVKKLDHMETQNEKLVEVLNRLEERLRNEKITGKGLEVMLILKIQDIRWSIQKRIVKYIKNNHLKENWAIINKEINTFFNKKLIDFETDMHDIIEDITYKLIYDTIKREFDETKSILTQILSELKDDGVDEKELYGKAVRIVEDHMQTIENELVTEIKSLIN
;
A
#
# COMPACT_ATOMS: atom_id res chain seq x y z
N MET A 1 13.27 -89.98 43.19
CA MET A 1 12.40 -88.79 43.02
C MET A 1 13.24 -87.53 42.81
N PHE A 2 14.19 -87.23 43.71
CA PHE A 2 15.08 -86.05 43.65
C PHE A 2 15.87 -85.82 42.34
N PHE A 3 16.47 -86.84 41.72
CA PHE A 3 17.29 -86.63 40.50
C PHE A 3 16.50 -86.14 39.28
N LYS A 4 15.23 -86.55 39.13
CA LYS A 4 14.37 -86.12 38.02
C LYS A 4 13.93 -84.67 38.18
N GLU A 5 13.69 -84.23 39.42
CA GLU A 5 13.34 -82.85 39.75
C GLU A 5 14.52 -81.90 39.53
N ILE A 6 15.73 -82.29 39.95
CA ILE A 6 16.96 -81.52 39.72
C ILE A 6 17.25 -81.39 38.21
N ALA A 7 17.11 -82.48 37.45
CA ALA A 7 17.28 -82.46 36.00
C ALA A 7 16.23 -81.55 35.31
N ASN A 8 14.96 -81.64 35.70
CA ASN A 8 13.91 -80.78 35.18
C ASN A 8 14.14 -79.29 35.52
N PHE A 9 14.62 -79.00 36.73
CA PHE A 9 14.99 -77.65 37.14
C PHE A 9 16.17 -77.11 36.31
N GLY A 10 17.19 -77.93 36.06
CA GLY A 10 18.31 -77.58 35.18
C GLY A 10 17.87 -77.27 33.75
N ILE A 11 16.97 -78.08 33.17
CA ILE A 11 16.40 -77.84 31.84
C ILE A 11 15.60 -76.53 31.83
N MET A 12 14.79 -76.27 32.86
CA MET A 12 14.02 -75.02 32.98
C MET A 12 14.93 -73.79 33.03
N VAL A 13 16.02 -73.84 33.81
CA VAL A 13 17.00 -72.74 33.90
C VAL A 13 17.64 -72.45 32.54
N VAL A 14 17.99 -73.48 31.77
CA VAL A 14 18.55 -73.32 30.43
C VAL A 14 17.53 -72.69 29.47
N ILE A 15 16.28 -73.17 29.46
CA ILE A 15 15.21 -72.62 28.60
C ILE A 15 14.93 -71.15 28.96
N CYS A 16 14.82 -70.82 30.25
CA CYS A 16 14.63 -69.45 30.70
C CYS A 16 15.83 -68.55 30.34
N GLY A 17 17.07 -69.05 30.47
CA GLY A 17 18.27 -68.30 30.09
C GLY A 17 18.30 -67.96 28.59
N VAL A 18 17.95 -68.92 27.74
CA VAL A 18 17.84 -68.72 26.29
C VAL A 18 16.74 -67.69 25.97
N PHE A 19 15.56 -67.80 26.59
CA PHE A 19 14.46 -66.85 26.38
C PHE A 19 14.81 -65.43 26.81
N LEU A 20 15.45 -65.25 27.98
CA LEU A 20 15.90 -63.95 28.46
C LEU A 20 16.98 -63.34 27.56
N TYR A 21 17.88 -64.16 27.01
CA TYR A 21 18.89 -63.70 26.06
C TYR A 21 18.26 -63.22 24.75
N PHE A 22 17.28 -63.94 24.21
CA PHE A 22 16.52 -63.50 23.03
C PHE A 22 15.73 -62.23 23.31
N ALA A 23 15.03 -62.15 24.43
CA ALA A 23 14.29 -60.95 24.83
C ALA A 23 15.23 -59.73 24.94
N LYS A 24 16.37 -59.88 25.61
CA LYS A 24 17.39 -58.83 25.69
C LYS A 24 17.87 -58.38 24.31
N THR A 25 18.16 -59.33 23.42
CA THR A 25 18.63 -59.02 22.05
C THR A 25 17.58 -58.24 21.26
N ILE A 26 16.30 -58.61 21.37
CA ILE A 26 15.19 -57.90 20.73
C ILE A 26 15.05 -56.49 21.32
N PHE A 27 15.09 -56.34 22.65
CA PHE A 27 15.03 -55.02 23.30
C PHE A 27 16.22 -54.13 22.93
N ASP A 28 17.44 -54.67 22.92
CA ASP A 28 18.65 -53.93 22.54
C ASP A 28 18.58 -53.46 21.07
N PHE A 29 18.00 -54.29 20.19
CA PHE A 29 17.76 -53.94 18.79
C PHE A 29 16.70 -52.83 18.67
N MET A 30 15.56 -52.98 19.35
CA MET A 30 14.49 -51.98 19.36
C MET A 30 14.97 -50.63 19.89
N ILE A 31 15.73 -50.62 20.99
CA ILE A 31 16.29 -49.39 21.57
C ILE A 31 17.24 -48.71 20.58
N ARG A 32 18.06 -49.49 19.86
CA ARG A 32 18.99 -48.96 18.85
C ARG A 32 18.26 -48.33 17.68
N ASP A 33 17.22 -48.99 17.17
CA ASP A 33 16.41 -48.45 16.08
C ASP A 33 15.67 -47.18 16.52
N ILE A 34 15.07 -47.16 17.71
CA ILE A 34 14.42 -45.96 18.27
C ILE A 34 15.40 -44.80 18.38
N LYS A 35 16.62 -45.06 18.89
CA LYS A 35 17.68 -44.03 18.96
C LYS A 35 18.03 -43.48 17.58
N ARG A 36 18.21 -44.35 16.58
CA ARG A 36 18.48 -43.92 15.20
C ARG A 36 17.35 -43.07 14.64
N TYR A 37 16.10 -43.49 14.81
CA TYR A 37 14.94 -42.71 14.37
C TYR A 37 14.86 -41.35 15.07
N PHE A 38 15.16 -41.28 16.37
CA PHE A 38 15.19 -40.03 17.10
C PHE A 38 16.29 -39.08 16.60
N GLU A 39 17.51 -39.60 16.36
CA GLU A 39 18.61 -38.83 15.79
C GLU A 39 18.29 -38.29 14.38
N GLU A 40 17.64 -39.09 13.54
CA GLU A 40 17.19 -38.65 12.22
C GLU A 40 16.10 -37.57 12.31
N MET A 41 15.16 -37.70 13.25
CA MET A 41 14.13 -36.69 13.48
C MET A 41 14.72 -35.37 13.97
N VAL A 42 15.67 -35.41 14.91
CA VAL A 42 16.37 -34.21 15.40
C VAL A 42 17.13 -33.53 14.26
N LYS A 43 17.88 -34.28 13.45
CA LYS A 43 18.59 -33.72 12.27
C LYS A 43 17.65 -33.05 11.28
N LYS A 44 16.47 -33.64 11.04
CA LYS A 44 15.45 -33.04 10.18
C LYS A 44 14.87 -31.76 10.80
N LEU A 45 14.64 -31.76 12.10
CA LEU A 45 14.15 -30.60 12.83
C LEU A 45 15.15 -29.44 12.77
N ASP A 46 16.43 -29.68 13.07
CA ASP A 46 17.51 -28.68 12.97
C ASP A 46 17.62 -28.10 11.55
N HIS A 47 17.47 -28.95 10.53
CA HIS A 47 17.49 -28.51 9.13
C HIS A 47 16.29 -27.61 8.80
N MET A 48 15.08 -27.97 9.25
CA MET A 48 13.88 -27.17 9.07
C MET A 48 13.96 -25.84 9.82
N GLU A 49 14.51 -25.84 11.04
CA GLU A 49 14.74 -24.62 11.83
C GLU A 49 15.70 -23.67 11.11
N THR A 50 16.83 -24.19 10.63
CA THR A 50 17.80 -23.41 9.84
C THR A 50 17.18 -22.86 8.55
N GLN A 51 16.31 -23.63 7.88
CA GLN A 51 15.58 -23.15 6.69
C GLN A 51 14.59 -22.04 7.04
N ASN A 52 13.88 -22.16 8.16
CA ASN A 52 12.94 -21.15 8.63
C ASN A 52 13.65 -19.85 9.01
N GLU A 53 14.79 -19.92 9.71
CA GLU A 53 15.60 -18.73 10.03
C GLU A 53 16.03 -17.97 8.78
N LYS A 54 16.52 -18.70 7.75
CA LYS A 54 16.86 -18.11 6.44
C LYS A 54 15.66 -17.48 5.75
N LEU A 55 14.49 -18.12 5.84
CA LEU A 55 13.25 -17.59 5.27
C LEU A 55 12.84 -16.28 5.96
N VAL A 56 12.90 -16.23 7.30
CA VAL A 56 12.64 -15.02 8.08
C VAL A 56 13.63 -13.90 7.72
N GLU A 57 14.91 -14.22 7.56
CA GLU A 57 15.92 -13.24 7.14
C GLU A 57 15.62 -12.67 5.74
N VAL A 58 15.25 -13.52 4.78
CA VAL A 58 14.86 -13.07 3.43
C VAL A 58 13.61 -12.20 3.48
N LEU A 59 12.60 -12.59 4.28
CA LEU A 59 11.36 -11.83 4.44
C LEU A 59 11.63 -10.45 5.06
N ASN A 60 12.45 -10.36 6.11
CA ASN A 60 12.82 -9.09 6.72
C ASN A 60 13.56 -8.17 5.73
N ARG A 61 14.47 -8.72 4.92
CA ARG A 61 15.15 -7.96 3.86
C ARG A 61 14.18 -7.47 2.79
N LEU A 62 13.20 -8.29 2.41
CA LEU A 62 12.18 -7.90 1.45
C LEU A 62 11.25 -6.83 2.03
N GLU A 63 10.84 -6.96 3.29
CA GLU A 63 10.03 -5.97 3.99
C GLU A 63 10.76 -4.62 4.08
N GLU A 64 12.04 -4.63 4.46
CA GLU A 64 12.86 -3.43 4.52
C GLU A 64 13.01 -2.77 3.15
N ARG A 65 13.21 -3.57 2.10
CA ARG A 65 13.23 -3.07 0.72
C ARG A 65 11.89 -2.46 0.32
N LEU A 66 10.77 -3.15 0.56
CA LEU A 66 9.43 -2.65 0.24
C LEU A 66 9.10 -1.35 0.99
N ARG A 67 9.53 -1.23 2.26
CA ARG A 67 9.31 -0.02 3.07
C ARG A 67 10.10 1.18 2.54
N ASN A 68 11.28 0.92 1.97
CA ASN A 68 12.19 1.97 1.51
C ASN A 68 12.08 2.24 0.00
N GLU A 69 11.37 1.41 -0.75
CA GLU A 69 11.23 1.52 -2.21
C GLU A 69 10.18 2.58 -2.57
N LYS A 70 10.63 3.60 -3.30
CA LYS A 70 9.76 4.66 -3.83
C LYS A 70 8.91 4.11 -4.97
N ILE A 71 7.68 4.59 -5.09
CA ILE A 71 6.76 4.25 -6.17
C ILE A 71 7.27 4.87 -7.47
N THR A 72 7.40 4.06 -8.51
CA THR A 72 7.89 4.48 -9.84
C THR A 72 7.05 3.88 -10.97
N GLY A 73 7.33 4.31 -12.20
CA GLY A 73 6.71 3.77 -13.42
C GLY A 73 5.18 3.81 -13.42
N LYS A 74 4.54 2.72 -13.84
CA LYS A 74 3.09 2.67 -14.03
C LYS A 74 2.28 2.83 -12.74
N GLY A 75 2.82 2.37 -11.60
CA GLY A 75 2.17 2.55 -10.30
C GLY A 75 2.09 4.03 -9.91
N LEU A 76 3.19 4.74 -10.13
CA LEU A 76 3.26 6.19 -9.92
C LEU A 76 2.30 6.94 -10.83
N GLU A 77 2.28 6.57 -12.12
CA GLU A 77 1.38 7.19 -13.12
C GLU A 77 -0.09 7.09 -12.70
N VAL A 78 -0.56 5.89 -12.34
CA VAL A 78 -1.96 5.68 -11.94
C VAL A 78 -2.29 6.47 -10.66
N MET A 79 -1.39 6.47 -9.68
CA MET A 79 -1.61 7.20 -8.43
C MET A 79 -1.75 8.71 -8.66
N LEU A 80 -0.89 9.30 -9.49
CA LEU A 80 -0.92 10.72 -9.81
C LEU A 80 -2.17 11.10 -10.60
N ILE A 81 -2.59 10.28 -11.56
CA ILE A 81 -3.84 10.49 -12.31
C ILE A 81 -5.03 10.54 -11.35
N LEU A 82 -5.13 9.57 -10.43
CA LEU A 82 -6.21 9.53 -9.45
C LEU A 82 -6.21 10.75 -8.53
N LYS A 83 -5.03 11.21 -8.10
CA LYS A 83 -4.89 12.41 -7.27
C LYS A 83 -5.29 13.68 -8.02
N ILE A 84 -4.86 13.85 -9.27
CA ILE A 84 -5.30 14.96 -10.12
C ILE A 84 -6.83 14.97 -10.27
N GLN A 85 -7.42 13.81 -10.54
CA GLN A 85 -8.86 13.67 -10.70
C GLN A 85 -9.63 14.07 -9.45
N ASP A 86 -9.22 13.57 -8.27
CA ASP A 86 -9.83 13.95 -6.99
C ASP A 86 -9.76 15.46 -6.76
N ILE A 87 -8.58 16.06 -6.97
CA ILE A 87 -8.40 17.50 -6.77
C ILE A 87 -9.28 18.28 -7.75
N ARG A 88 -9.27 17.94 -9.04
CA ARG A 88 -10.09 18.57 -10.09
C ARG A 88 -11.57 18.55 -9.72
N TRP A 89 -12.10 17.40 -9.34
CA TRP A 89 -13.51 17.25 -8.96
C TRP A 89 -13.85 18.09 -7.73
N SER A 90 -12.94 18.13 -6.76
CA SER A 90 -13.12 18.93 -5.54
C SER A 90 -13.16 20.43 -5.82
N ILE A 91 -12.29 20.94 -6.71
CA ILE A 91 -12.25 22.33 -7.15
C ILE A 91 -13.54 22.67 -7.92
N GLN A 92 -13.88 21.89 -8.95
CA GLN A 92 -15.08 22.13 -9.75
C GLN A 92 -16.34 22.19 -8.87
N LYS A 93 -16.51 21.21 -7.98
CA LYS A 93 -17.67 21.16 -7.07
C LYS A 93 -17.75 22.41 -6.18
N ARG A 94 -16.61 22.92 -5.72
CA ARG A 94 -16.54 24.12 -4.89
C ARG A 94 -16.92 25.37 -5.68
N ILE A 95 -16.35 25.57 -6.86
CA ILE A 95 -16.63 26.73 -7.71
C ILE A 95 -18.08 26.73 -8.19
N VAL A 96 -18.60 25.59 -8.67
CA VAL A 96 -20.00 25.45 -9.08
C VAL A 96 -20.96 25.77 -7.92
N LYS A 97 -20.59 25.43 -6.68
CA LYS A 97 -21.38 25.80 -5.50
C LYS A 97 -21.43 27.33 -5.30
N TYR A 98 -20.32 28.04 -5.48
CA TYR A 98 -20.32 29.51 -5.40
C TYR A 98 -21.21 30.12 -6.49
N ILE A 99 -21.11 29.62 -7.72
CA ILE A 99 -21.94 30.08 -8.85
C ILE A 99 -23.42 29.86 -8.53
N LYS A 100 -23.84 28.66 -8.12
CA LYS A 100 -25.24 28.33 -7.86
C LYS A 100 -25.88 29.09 -6.70
N ASN A 101 -25.08 29.53 -5.72
CA ASN A 101 -25.57 30.23 -4.55
C ASN A 101 -25.89 31.72 -4.81
N ASN A 102 -25.60 32.27 -6.01
CA ASN A 102 -26.05 33.57 -6.52
C ASN A 102 -25.83 34.81 -5.59
N HIS A 103 -24.87 34.75 -4.67
CA HIS A 103 -24.51 35.85 -3.76
C HIS A 103 -23.02 36.22 -3.86
N LEU A 104 -22.52 36.27 -5.10
CA LEU A 104 -21.11 36.50 -5.37
C LEU A 104 -20.68 37.93 -5.00
N LYS A 105 -21.53 38.92 -5.25
CA LYS A 105 -21.23 40.33 -4.99
C LYS A 105 -21.15 40.66 -3.51
N GLU A 106 -22.10 40.17 -2.72
CA GLU A 106 -22.14 40.40 -1.28
C GLU A 106 -21.02 39.68 -0.54
N ASN A 107 -20.62 38.50 -1.02
CA ASN A 107 -19.66 37.63 -0.32
C ASN A 107 -18.28 37.57 -1.00
N TRP A 108 -17.99 38.42 -1.98
CA TRP A 108 -16.80 38.32 -2.82
C TRP A 108 -15.49 38.19 -2.04
N ALA A 109 -15.29 39.06 -1.05
CA ALA A 109 -14.06 39.07 -0.25
C ALA A 109 -13.86 37.73 0.50
N ILE A 110 -14.95 37.14 1.00
CA ILE A 110 -14.94 35.86 1.70
C ILE A 110 -14.67 34.73 0.70
N ILE A 111 -15.39 34.70 -0.42
CA ILE A 111 -15.25 33.69 -1.47
C ILE A 111 -13.82 33.66 -2.01
N ASN A 112 -13.26 34.83 -2.35
CA ASN A 112 -11.90 34.94 -2.87
C ASN A 112 -10.85 34.43 -1.85
N LYS A 113 -11.02 34.76 -0.56
CA LYS A 113 -10.14 34.23 0.50
C LYS A 113 -10.29 32.72 0.68
N GLU A 114 -11.52 32.20 0.62
CA GLU A 114 -11.78 30.77 0.70
C GLU A 114 -11.18 29.99 -0.47
N ILE A 115 -11.27 30.52 -1.70
CA ILE A 115 -10.65 29.91 -2.89
C ILE A 115 -9.14 29.81 -2.70
N ASN A 116 -8.48 30.91 -2.33
CA ASN A 116 -7.04 30.90 -2.08
C ASN A 116 -6.64 29.88 -1.00
N THR A 117 -7.37 29.85 0.11
CA THR A 117 -7.12 28.89 1.20
C THR A 117 -7.33 27.46 0.74
N PHE A 118 -8.37 27.21 -0.06
CA PHE A 118 -8.71 25.90 -0.56
C PHE A 118 -7.65 25.36 -1.52
N PHE A 119 -7.19 26.16 -2.49
CA PHE A 119 -6.12 25.77 -3.41
C PHE A 119 -4.81 25.49 -2.67
N ASN A 120 -4.41 26.37 -1.74
CA ASN A 120 -3.21 26.16 -0.93
C ASN A 120 -3.28 24.86 -0.14
N LYS A 121 -4.44 24.57 0.47
CA LYS A 121 -4.64 23.31 1.19
C LYS A 121 -4.48 22.10 0.26
N LYS A 122 -5.00 22.15 -0.98
CA LYS A 122 -4.87 21.05 -1.92
C LYS A 122 -3.43 20.77 -2.34
N LEU A 123 -2.60 21.80 -2.47
CA LEU A 123 -1.16 21.63 -2.71
C LEU A 123 -0.43 21.04 -1.50
N ILE A 124 -0.78 21.45 -0.28
CA ILE A 124 -0.22 20.89 0.96
C ILE A 124 -0.61 19.42 1.13
N ASP A 125 -1.88 19.09 0.88
CA ASP A 125 -2.38 17.71 0.94
C ASP A 125 -1.64 16.84 -0.09
N PHE A 126 -1.41 17.36 -1.31
CA PHE A 126 -0.63 16.66 -2.34
C PHE A 126 0.82 16.42 -1.92
N GLU A 127 1.50 17.44 -1.38
CA GLU A 127 2.86 17.33 -0.87
C GLU A 127 2.96 16.27 0.24
N THR A 128 2.05 16.34 1.22
CA THR A 128 2.00 15.40 2.34
C THR A 128 1.80 13.96 1.87
N ASP A 129 0.96 13.74 0.87
CA ASP A 129 0.65 12.41 0.37
C ASP A 129 1.76 11.82 -0.53
N MET A 130 2.52 12.67 -1.23
CA MET A 130 3.38 12.23 -2.34
C MET A 130 4.88 12.34 -2.05
N HIS A 131 5.32 13.26 -1.19
CA HIS A 131 6.73 13.55 -0.99
C HIS A 131 7.55 12.33 -0.54
N ASP A 132 7.02 11.57 0.43
CA ASP A 132 7.75 10.45 1.00
C ASP A 132 7.69 9.17 0.17
N ILE A 133 6.80 9.09 -0.82
CA ILE A 133 6.57 7.87 -1.62
C ILE A 133 7.13 7.98 -3.03
N ILE A 134 7.53 9.16 -3.49
CA ILE A 134 8.16 9.40 -4.79
C ILE A 134 9.66 9.71 -4.59
N GLU A 135 10.48 9.43 -5.60
CA GLU A 135 11.87 9.88 -5.65
C GLU A 135 11.96 11.42 -5.72
N ASP A 136 12.84 12.04 -4.95
CA ASP A 136 12.92 13.50 -4.75
C ASP A 136 12.95 14.32 -6.05
N ILE A 137 13.72 13.89 -7.05
CA ILE A 137 13.84 14.60 -8.34
C ILE A 137 12.52 14.53 -9.10
N THR A 138 11.95 13.34 -9.19
CA THR A 138 10.67 13.07 -9.86
C THR A 138 9.53 13.80 -9.17
N TYR A 139 9.50 13.76 -7.83
CA TYR A 139 8.56 14.52 -7.01
C TYR A 139 8.61 16.01 -7.33
N LYS A 140 9.83 16.59 -7.33
CA LYS A 140 10.00 18.02 -7.58
C LYS A 140 9.47 18.45 -8.94
N LEU A 141 9.78 17.68 -10.00
CA LEU A 141 9.27 17.94 -11.34
C LEU A 141 7.75 17.91 -11.39
N ILE A 142 7.14 16.87 -10.81
CA ILE A 142 5.68 16.71 -10.77
C ILE A 142 5.02 17.84 -9.96
N TYR A 143 5.57 18.15 -8.80
CA TYR A 143 5.03 19.19 -7.91
C TYR A 143 5.06 20.56 -8.59
N ASP A 144 6.17 20.91 -9.24
CA ASP A 144 6.32 22.19 -9.95
C ASP A 144 5.33 22.28 -11.12
N THR A 145 5.11 21.19 -11.88
CA THR A 145 4.08 21.12 -12.92
C THR A 145 2.68 21.32 -12.34
N ILE A 146 2.30 20.57 -11.30
CA ILE A 146 0.96 20.65 -10.69
C ILE A 146 0.72 22.04 -10.10
N LYS A 147 1.72 22.62 -9.43
CA LYS A 147 1.63 23.94 -8.82
C LYS A 147 1.40 25.02 -9.87
N ARG A 148 2.15 25.00 -10.97
CA ARG A 148 1.99 25.93 -12.10
C ARG A 148 0.58 25.87 -12.65
N GLU A 149 0.10 24.68 -12.99
CA GLU A 149 -1.24 24.47 -13.53
C GLU A 149 -2.34 24.87 -12.54
N PHE A 150 -2.15 24.65 -11.24
CA PHE A 150 -3.12 25.05 -10.22
C PHE A 150 -3.19 26.55 -10.03
N ASP A 151 -2.07 27.27 -10.10
CA ASP A 151 -2.07 28.73 -10.02
C ASP A 151 -2.77 29.36 -11.23
N GLU A 152 -2.57 28.80 -12.43
CA GLU A 152 -3.28 29.21 -13.64
C GLU A 152 -4.79 28.92 -13.53
N THR A 153 -5.14 27.70 -13.15
CA THR A 153 -6.54 27.29 -12.89
C THR A 153 -7.22 28.22 -11.90
N LYS A 154 -6.55 28.53 -10.78
CA LYS A 154 -7.07 29.46 -9.76
C LYS A 154 -7.34 30.84 -10.34
N SER A 155 -6.42 31.35 -11.16
CA SER A 155 -6.57 32.65 -11.83
C SER A 155 -7.82 32.67 -12.71
N ILE A 156 -7.97 31.68 -13.59
CA ILE A 156 -9.09 31.58 -14.53
C ILE A 156 -10.42 31.44 -13.80
N LEU A 157 -10.51 30.55 -12.81
CA LEU A 157 -11.75 30.35 -12.05
C LEU A 157 -12.13 31.59 -11.23
N THR A 158 -11.13 32.31 -10.69
CA THR A 158 -11.37 33.57 -9.98
C THR A 158 -11.86 34.65 -10.94
N GLN A 159 -11.31 34.72 -12.15
CA GLN A 159 -11.77 35.63 -13.19
C GLN A 159 -13.23 35.36 -13.57
N ILE A 160 -13.59 34.10 -13.85
CA ILE A 160 -14.97 33.70 -14.16
C ILE A 160 -15.95 34.16 -13.06
N LEU A 161 -15.59 33.95 -11.79
CA LEU A 161 -16.42 34.38 -10.68
C LEU A 161 -16.48 35.90 -10.53
N SER A 162 -15.42 36.63 -10.88
CA SER A 162 -15.39 38.08 -10.84
C SER A 162 -16.26 38.70 -11.93
N GLU A 163 -16.21 38.16 -13.15
CA GLU A 163 -17.08 38.58 -14.26
C GLU A 163 -18.55 38.32 -13.90
N LEU A 164 -18.86 37.13 -13.36
CA LEU A 164 -20.20 36.81 -12.87
C LEU A 164 -20.68 37.71 -11.73
N LYS A 165 -19.77 38.15 -10.86
CA LYS A 165 -20.10 39.07 -9.77
C LYS A 165 -20.61 40.42 -10.29
N ASP A 166 -20.02 40.91 -11.37
CA ASP A 166 -20.32 42.23 -11.91
C ASP A 166 -21.49 42.16 -12.92
N ASP A 167 -21.50 41.19 -13.84
CA ASP A 167 -22.48 41.08 -14.93
C ASP A 167 -23.65 40.14 -14.63
N GLY A 168 -23.47 39.17 -13.71
CA GLY A 168 -24.49 38.18 -13.35
C GLY A 168 -25.68 38.75 -12.56
N VAL A 169 -25.60 40.00 -12.10
CA VAL A 169 -26.74 40.69 -11.45
C VAL A 169 -27.85 40.96 -12.46
N ASP A 170 -27.48 41.21 -13.73
CA ASP A 170 -28.40 41.66 -14.77
C ASP A 170 -28.92 40.49 -15.64
N GLU A 171 -28.13 39.43 -15.84
CA GLU A 171 -28.49 38.29 -16.69
C GLU A 171 -28.37 36.93 -15.97
N LYS A 172 -29.49 36.40 -15.47
CA LYS A 172 -29.53 35.10 -14.77
C LYS A 172 -29.08 33.90 -15.61
N GLU A 173 -29.14 33.99 -16.95
CA GLU A 173 -28.64 32.94 -17.84
C GLU A 173 -27.12 32.77 -17.79
N LEU A 174 -26.37 33.81 -17.37
CA LEU A 174 -24.92 33.77 -17.26
C LEU A 174 -24.43 32.74 -16.24
N TYR A 175 -25.17 32.50 -15.15
CA TYR A 175 -24.81 31.48 -14.16
C TYR A 175 -24.78 30.06 -14.77
N GLY A 176 -25.75 29.74 -15.63
CA GLY A 176 -25.80 28.43 -16.30
C GLY A 176 -24.73 28.27 -17.39
N LYS A 177 -24.33 29.36 -18.05
CA LYS A 177 -23.19 29.37 -18.97
C LYS A 177 -21.87 29.21 -18.21
N ALA A 178 -21.69 29.92 -17.10
CA ALA A 178 -20.48 29.85 -16.29
C ALA A 178 -20.25 28.47 -15.67
N VAL A 179 -21.30 27.77 -15.23
CA VAL A 179 -21.14 26.36 -14.77
C VAL A 179 -20.54 25.51 -15.89
N ARG A 180 -21.07 25.60 -17.12
CA ARG A 180 -20.55 24.83 -18.26
C ARG A 180 -19.10 25.19 -18.58
N ILE A 181 -18.78 26.49 -18.60
CA ILE A 181 -17.41 26.97 -18.84
C ILE A 181 -16.44 26.41 -17.80
N VAL A 182 -16.83 26.40 -16.51
CA VAL A 182 -16.01 25.80 -15.45
C VAL A 182 -15.85 24.31 -15.66
N GLU A 183 -16.91 23.56 -15.96
CA GLU A 183 -16.85 22.12 -16.17
C GLU A 183 -15.93 21.74 -17.35
N ASP A 184 -16.08 22.44 -18.48
CA ASP A 184 -15.27 22.24 -19.69
C ASP A 184 -13.81 22.59 -19.42
N HIS A 185 -13.54 23.74 -18.80
CA HIS A 185 -12.18 24.17 -18.48
C HIS A 185 -11.47 23.20 -17.53
N MET A 186 -12.17 22.77 -16.47
CA MET A 186 -11.63 21.79 -15.53
C MET A 186 -11.40 20.42 -16.18
N GLN A 187 -12.15 20.06 -17.23
CA GLN A 187 -11.90 18.81 -17.98
C GLN A 187 -10.65 18.93 -18.87
N THR A 188 -10.46 20.08 -19.52
CA THR A 188 -9.28 20.36 -20.34
C THR A 188 -8.00 20.31 -19.51
N ILE A 189 -7.98 21.00 -18.36
CA ILE A 189 -6.83 20.99 -17.44
C ILE A 189 -6.51 19.57 -16.96
N GLU A 190 -7.53 18.76 -16.63
CA GLU A 190 -7.31 17.37 -16.24
C GLU A 190 -6.57 16.60 -17.34
N ASN A 191 -7.03 16.73 -18.59
CA ASN A 191 -6.44 16.02 -19.72
C ASN A 191 -5.02 16.47 -20.02
N GLU A 192 -4.75 17.77 -19.93
CA GLU A 192 -3.43 18.37 -20.13
C GLU A 192 -2.46 17.91 -19.04
N LEU A 193 -2.83 18.04 -17.77
CA LEU A 193 -2.04 17.55 -16.63
C LEU A 193 -1.77 16.06 -16.71
N VAL A 194 -2.78 15.23 -17.04
CA VAL A 194 -2.60 13.79 -17.19
C VAL A 194 -1.62 13.47 -18.33
N THR A 195 -1.65 14.23 -19.41
CA THR A 195 -0.71 14.06 -20.54
C THR A 195 0.71 14.46 -20.15
N GLU A 196 0.87 15.60 -19.47
CA GLU A 196 2.16 16.07 -19.00
C GLU A 196 2.77 15.09 -17.98
N ILE A 197 1.99 14.60 -17.02
CA ILE A 197 2.46 13.57 -16.06
C ILE A 197 2.88 12.28 -16.76
N LYS A 198 2.12 11.81 -17.75
CA LYS A 198 2.52 10.63 -18.53
C LYS A 198 3.84 10.84 -19.25
N SER A 199 4.14 12.06 -19.71
CA SER A 199 5.41 12.39 -20.35
C SER A 199 6.58 12.56 -19.38
N LEU A 200 6.31 12.86 -18.10
CA LEU A 200 7.33 12.97 -17.06
C LEU A 200 7.75 11.60 -16.50
N ILE A 201 6.89 10.59 -16.64
CA ILE A 201 7.11 9.25 -16.10
C ILE A 201 7.65 8.26 -17.13
N ASN A 202 7.28 8.41 -18.41
CA ASN A 202 7.70 7.55 -19.51
C ASN A 202 8.83 8.18 -20.31
#